data_AF-A0A3D1A2Y1-F1
#
_entry.id   AF-A0A3D1A2Y1-F1
#
_cell.length_a   1.000
_cell.length_b   1.000
_cell.length_c   1.000
_cell.angle_alpha   90.00
_cell.angle_beta   90.00
_cell.angle_gamma   90.00
#
_symmetry.space_group_name_H-M   'P 1'
#
loop_
_entity.id
_entity.type
_entity.pdbx_description
1 polymer ?
#
loop_
_entity_poly.entity_id
_entity_poly.type
_entity_poly.pdbx_seq_one_letter_code
_entity_poly.pdbx_strand_id
1 'polypeptide(L)' 'MRFNIRELVAQADDAAVDYPYVDPASGELRTAVCSRVYHINLVLKYTYFDKEEQVTIHYERIRIVVGKDGIVRLEEVRVA' A
#
# COMPACT_ATOMS: atom_id res chain seq x y z
N MET A 1 -10.59 9.51 -12.49
CA MET A 1 -9.71 8.57 -13.24
C MET A 1 -9.73 7.22 -12.53
N ARG A 2 -9.68 6.10 -13.26
CA ARG A 2 -9.65 4.76 -12.66
C ARG A 2 -8.41 4.02 -13.15
N PHE A 3 -7.58 3.56 -12.23
CA PHE A 3 -6.41 2.74 -12.51
C PHE A 3 -6.70 1.29 -12.13
N ASN A 4 -6.39 0.34 -13.01
CA ASN A 4 -6.52 -1.09 -12.73
C ASN A 4 -5.15 -1.65 -12.36
N ILE A 5 -5.05 -2.27 -11.18
CA ILE A 5 -3.81 -2.85 -10.65
C ILE A 5 -3.85 -4.39 -10.54
N ARG A 6 -4.88 -5.03 -11.11
CA ARG A 6 -5.09 -6.48 -10.98
C ARG A 6 -3.87 -7.30 -11.42
N GLU A 7 -3.29 -6.96 -12.56
CA GLU A 7 -2.13 -7.69 -13.10
C GLU A 7 -0.90 -7.59 -12.20
N LEU A 8 -0.73 -6.47 -11.50
CA LEU A 8 0.35 -6.29 -10.54
C LEU A 8 0.11 -7.13 -9.27
N VAL A 9 -1.11 -7.10 -8.75
CA VAL A 9 -1.49 -7.87 -7.55
C VAL A 9 -1.49 -9.38 -7.80
N ALA A 10 -1.77 -9.82 -9.03
CA ALA A 10 -1.77 -11.24 -9.39
C ALA A 10 -0.40 -11.91 -9.16
N GLN A 11 0.70 -11.14 -9.26
CA GLN A 11 2.07 -11.61 -9.03
C GLN A 11 2.48 -11.65 -7.56
N ALA A 12 1.65 -11.12 -6.65
CA ALA A 12 1.92 -11.20 -5.21
C ALA A 12 1.94 -12.65 -4.74
N ASP A 13 2.76 -12.93 -3.74
CA ASP A 13 2.75 -14.22 -3.05
C ASP A 13 1.50 -14.37 -2.15
N ASP A 14 1.38 -15.48 -1.45
CA ASP A 14 0.30 -15.72 -0.49
C ASP A 14 0.23 -14.62 0.57
N ALA A 15 -1.01 -14.26 0.94
CA ALA A 15 -1.30 -13.13 1.82
C ALA A 15 -0.81 -13.32 3.27
N ALA A 16 -0.46 -14.54 3.66
CA ALA A 16 -0.04 -14.89 5.00
C ALA A 16 1.20 -15.79 4.99
N VAL A 17 2.05 -15.61 5.99
CA VAL A 17 3.27 -16.40 6.19
C VAL A 17 3.32 -16.85 7.64
N ASP A 18 3.48 -18.14 7.83
CA ASP A 18 3.73 -18.73 9.14
C ASP A 18 5.18 -18.46 9.55
N TYR A 19 5.35 -17.66 10.60
CA TYR A 19 6.66 -17.35 11.16
C TYR A 19 6.85 -18.07 12.51
N PRO A 20 7.72 -19.09 12.57
CA PRO A 20 8.02 -19.76 13.82
C PRO A 20 8.89 -18.87 14.72
N TYR A 21 8.56 -18.79 15.99
CA TYR A 21 9.33 -18.09 17.02
C TYR A 21 9.32 -18.88 18.33
N VAL A 22 10.32 -18.66 19.17
CA VAL A 22 10.37 -19.25 20.51
C VAL A 22 9.66 -18.29 21.47
N ASP A 23 8.65 -18.77 22.19
CA ASP A 23 8.02 -17.98 23.24
C ASP A 23 9.04 -17.74 24.37
N PRO A 24 9.42 -16.48 24.66
CA PRO A 24 10.40 -16.19 25.70
C PRO A 24 9.92 -16.57 27.11
N ALA A 25 8.62 -16.76 27.34
CA ALA A 25 8.07 -17.15 28.63
C ALA A 25 8.07 -18.67 28.84
N SER A 26 7.66 -19.45 27.84
CA SER A 26 7.55 -20.92 27.97
C SER A 26 8.70 -21.71 27.35
N GLY A 27 9.52 -21.08 26.49
CA GLY A 27 10.56 -21.76 25.71
C GLY A 27 10.02 -22.65 24.59
N GLU A 28 8.70 -22.66 24.35
CA GLU A 28 8.07 -23.46 23.31
C GLU A 28 8.18 -22.81 21.93
N LEU A 29 8.27 -23.64 20.89
CA LEU A 29 8.15 -23.18 19.52
C LEU A 29 6.68 -22.86 19.21
N ARG A 30 6.38 -21.62 18.84
CA ARG A 30 5.06 -21.15 18.41
C ARG A 30 5.12 -20.59 17.00
N THR A 31 3.96 -20.54 16.35
CA THR A 31 3.82 -19.96 15.01
C THR A 31 2.96 -18.71 15.07
N ALA A 32 3.44 -17.62 14.48
CA ALA A 32 2.66 -16.41 14.25
C ALA A 32 2.26 -16.32 12.77
N VAL A 33 0.99 -16.04 12.51
CA VAL A 33 0.50 -15.77 11.14
C VAL A 33 0.75 -14.30 10.84
N CYS A 34 1.71 -14.03 9.97
CA CYS A 34 2.10 -12.68 9.59
C CYS A 34 1.51 -12.32 8.22
N SER A 35 0.82 -11.18 8.12
CA SER A 35 0.31 -10.69 6.84
C SER A 35 1.46 -10.22 5.94
N ARG A 36 1.54 -10.75 4.72
CA ARG A 36 2.45 -10.29 3.67
C ARG A 36 1.75 -9.22 2.84
N VAL A 37 2.28 -8.00 2.90
CA VAL A 37 1.74 -6.84 2.17
C VAL A 37 2.83 -6.14 1.35
N TYR A 38 2.42 -5.48 0.28
CA TYR A 38 3.24 -4.70 -0.61
C TYR A 38 2.78 -3.24 -0.59
N HIS A 39 3.70 -2.31 -0.78
CA HIS A 39 3.41 -0.88 -0.80
C HIS A 39 3.59 -0.32 -2.21
N ILE A 40 2.52 0.24 -2.77
CA ILE A 40 2.54 0.98 -4.03
C ILE A 40 2.48 2.47 -3.67
N ASN A 41 3.52 3.22 -4.00
CA ASN A 41 3.54 4.67 -3.82
C ASN A 41 3.07 5.35 -5.12
N LEU A 42 1.88 5.94 -5.08
CA LEU A 42 1.30 6.67 -6.19
C LEU A 42 1.54 8.17 -6.02
N VAL A 43 2.12 8.80 -7.04
CA VAL A 43 2.28 10.26 -7.11
C VAL A 43 1.51 10.74 -8.34
N LEU A 44 0.54 11.62 -8.10
CA LEU A 44 -0.29 12.21 -9.14
C LEU A 44 0.03 13.69 -9.26
N LYS A 45 0.25 14.15 -10.49
CA LYS A 45 0.41 15.56 -10.82
C LYS A 45 -0.75 15.96 -11.72
N TYR A 46 -1.52 16.96 -11.29
CA TYR A 46 -2.60 17.53 -12.08
C TYR A 46 -2.31 18.99 -12.35
N THR A 47 -2.43 19.37 -13.62
CA THR A 47 -2.33 20.76 -14.05
C THR A 47 -3.72 21.21 -14.48
N TYR A 48 -4.20 22.30 -13.92
CA TYR A 48 -5.49 22.88 -14.28
C TYR A 48 -5.40 24.40 -14.33
N PHE A 49 -6.31 25.01 -15.10
CA PHE A 49 -6.50 26.45 -15.08
C PHE A 49 -7.46 26.80 -13.95
N ASP A 50 -7.09 27.75 -13.11
CA ASP A 50 -7.99 28.28 -12.10
C ASP A 50 -8.98 29.30 -12.70
N LYS A 51 -9.77 29.95 -11.84
CA LYS A 51 -10.77 30.94 -12.27
C LYS A 51 -10.17 32.21 -12.89
N GLU A 52 -8.87 32.44 -12.69
CA GLU A 52 -8.12 33.60 -13.19
C GLU A 52 -7.27 33.21 -14.43
N GLU A 53 -7.52 32.04 -15.02
CA GLU A 53 -6.74 31.47 -16.13
C GLU A 53 -5.27 31.21 -15.77
N GLN A 54 -4.92 31.18 -14.49
CA GLN A 54 -3.57 30.85 -14.07
C GLN A 54 -3.39 29.33 -14.01
N VAL A 55 -2.19 28.88 -14.43
CA VAL A 55 -1.83 27.46 -14.41
C VAL A 55 -1.50 27.07 -12.97
N THR A 56 -2.39 26.29 -12.36
CA THR A 56 -2.16 25.68 -11.05
C THR A 56 -1.70 24.24 -11.20
N ILE A 57 -0.67 23.87 -10.43
CA ILE A 57 -0.15 22.51 -10.35
C ILE A 57 -0.47 21.95 -8.96
N HIS A 58 -1.15 20.81 -8.92
CA HIS A 58 -1.44 20.09 -7.70
C HIS A 58 -0.76 18.72 -7.68
N TYR A 59 -0.24 18.35 -6.52
CA TYR A 59 0.41 17.06 -6.28
C TYR A 59 -0.33 16.30 -5.21
N GLU A 60 -0.69 15.06 -5.52
CA GLU A 60 -1.29 14.13 -4.58
C GLU A 60 -0.36 12.92 -4.40
N ARG A 61 -0.16 12.51 -3.15
CA ARG A 61 0.70 11.39 -2.78
C ARG A 61 -0.09 10.40 -1.97
N ILE A 62 -0.26 9.19 -2.49
CA ILE A 62 -1.06 8.14 -1.89
C ILE A 62 -0.18 6.90 -1.75
N ARG A 63 -0.08 6.36 -0.54
CA ARG A 63 0.46 5.01 -0.33
C ARG A 63 -0.69 4.03 -0.31
N ILE A 64 -0.62 3.06 -1.21
CA ILE A 64 -1.60 1.99 -1.35
C ILE A 64 -0.94 0.72 -0.81
N VAL A 65 -1.48 0.18 0.27
CA VAL A 65 -1.06 -1.11 0.80
C VAL A 65 -1.92 -2.19 0.15
N VAL A 66 -1.27 -3.14 -0.51
CA VAL A 66 -1.94 -4.25 -1.21
C VAL A 66 -1.44 -5.61 -0.70
N GLY A 67 -2.32 -6.59 -0.66
CA GLY A 67 -1.99 -8.00 -0.48
C GLY A 67 -2.48 -8.81 -1.68
N LYS A 68 -2.35 -10.14 -1.63
CA LYS A 68 -2.81 -11.05 -2.71
C LYS A 68 -4.27 -10.83 -3.09
N ASP A 69 -5.09 -10.54 -2.09
CA ASP A 69 -6.55 -10.41 -2.24
C ASP A 69 -6.99 -9.00 -2.69
N GLY A 70 -6.05 -8.05 -2.83
CA GLY A 70 -6.32 -6.69 -3.30
C GLY A 70 -5.86 -5.59 -2.35
N ILE A 71 -6.62 -4.48 -2.31
CA ILE A 71 -6.27 -3.30 -1.52
C ILE A 71 -6.60 -3.56 -0.04
N VAL A 72 -5.58 -3.41 0.82
CA VAL A 72 -5.70 -3.53 2.28
C VAL A 72 -6.00 -2.18 2.91
N ARG A 73 -5.27 -1.13 2.52
CA ARG A 73 -5.54 0.26 2.96
C ARG A 73 -4.95 1.31 2.03
N LEU A 74 -5.45 2.54 2.17
CA LEU A 74 -4.96 3.74 1.51
C LEU A 74 -4.50 4.74 2.57
N GLU A 75 -3.35 5.36 2.36
CA GLU A 75 -2.78 6.38 3.22
C GLU A 75 -2.47 7.63 2.41
N GLU A 76 -2.97 8.78 2.87
CA GLU A 76 -2.54 10.08 2.34
C GLU A 76 -1.15 10.41 2.91
N VAL A 77 -0.18 10.64 2.03
CA VAL A 77 1.20 10.97 2.43
C VAL A 77 1.37 12.48 2.39
N ARG A 78 1.24 13.11 3.57
CA ARG A 78 1.53 14.55 3.73
C ARG A 78 3.03 14.78 3.79
N VAL A 79 3.48 15.83 3.13
CA VAL A 79 4.87 16.30 3.26
C VAL A 79 4.95 17.03 4.61
N ALA A 80 5.94 16.65 5.43
CA ALA A 80 6.21 17.28 6.72
C ALA A 80 6.70 18.73 6.57
#